data_AF-A0A8D0HMN9-F1
#
_entry.id   AF-A0A8D0HMN9-F1
#
_cell.length_a   1.000
_cell.length_b   1.000
_cell.length_c   1.000
_cell.angle_alpha   90.00
_cell.angle_beta   90.00
_cell.angle_gamma   90.00
#
_symmetry.space_group_name_H-M   'P 1'
#
loop_
_entity.id
_entity.type
_entity.pdbx_description
1 polymer ?
#
loop_
_entity_poly.entity_id
_entity_poly.type
_entity_poly.pdbx_seq_one_letter_code
_entity_poly.pdbx_strand_id
1 'polypeptide(L)' 'MDDYTSAIQTQPEFEVPYYNRGLICYRLGYFDDALKDFKKVLELNPAFEDASLSLKQTILDKEEKQRRAY' A
#
# COMPACT_ATOMS: atom_id res chain seq x y z
N MET A 1 33.62 -13.60 4.49
CA MET A 1 33.37 -12.21 4.09
C MET A 1 32.77 -12.27 2.69
N ASP A 2 31.73 -13.07 2.46
CA ASP A 2 30.32 -12.87 2.87
C ASP A 2 29.66 -11.57 2.36
N ASP A 3 30.24 -10.90 1.37
CA ASP A 3 29.69 -9.63 0.84
C ASP A 3 28.89 -9.78 -0.47
N TYR A 4 28.73 -11.00 -1.00
CA TYR A 4 27.90 -11.23 -2.19
C TYR A 4 26.42 -11.52 -1.89
N THR A 5 26.06 -11.71 -0.61
CA THR A 5 24.66 -11.75 -0.17
C THR A 5 23.97 -10.38 -0.31
N SER A 6 24.74 -9.32 -0.56
CA SER A 6 24.26 -7.96 -0.84
C SER A 6 23.60 -7.81 -2.23
N ALA A 7 23.70 -8.82 -3.11
CA ALA A 7 23.10 -8.80 -4.45
C ALA A 7 21.60 -9.15 -4.50
N ILE A 8 20.93 -9.31 -3.35
CA ILE A 8 19.46 -9.35 -3.28
C ILE A 8 18.86 -7.95 -3.58
N GLN A 9 19.71 -6.93 -3.79
CA GLN A 9 19.37 -5.59 -4.30
C GLN A 9 18.85 -5.53 -5.75
N THR A 10 18.59 -6.65 -6.43
CA THR A 10 18.28 -6.65 -7.87
C THR A 10 16.80 -6.83 -8.23
N GLN A 11 15.87 -6.51 -7.33
CA GLN A 11 14.52 -6.10 -7.74
C GLN A 11 14.03 -5.00 -6.79
N PRO A 12 14.53 -3.77 -6.98
CA PRO A 12 13.89 -2.63 -6.33
C PRO A 12 12.45 -2.53 -6.86
N GLU A 13 11.50 -2.45 -5.93
CA GLU A 13 10.27 -1.70 -6.14
C GLU A 13 9.15 -2.36 -6.96
N PHE A 14 8.93 -3.68 -6.86
CA PHE A 14 7.68 -4.24 -7.39
C PHE A 14 6.46 -3.77 -6.57
N GLU A 15 6.67 -3.31 -5.35
CA GLU A 15 5.64 -2.79 -4.46
C GLU A 15 5.24 -1.33 -4.75
N VAL A 16 6.15 -0.50 -5.28
CA VAL A 16 5.89 0.93 -5.54
C VAL A 16 4.77 1.17 -6.56
N PRO A 17 4.65 0.41 -7.67
CA PRO A 17 3.51 0.50 -8.58
C PRO A 17 2.18 0.22 -7.90
N TYR A 18 2.11 -0.77 -7.01
CA TYR A 18 0.89 -1.06 -6.24
C TYR A 18 0.60 0.07 -5.26
N TYR A 19 1.61 0.61 -4.58
CA TYR A 19 1.44 1.74 -3.68
C TYR A 19 0.88 2.98 -4.40
N ASN A 20 1.46 3.33 -5.55
CA ASN A 20 1.01 4.46 -6.35
C ASN A 20 -0.40 4.25 -6.90
N ARG A 21 -0.73 3.04 -7.37
CA ARG A 21 -2.09 2.72 -7.81
C ARG A 21 -3.09 2.80 -6.66
N GLY A 22 -2.74 2.28 -5.48
CA GLY A 22 -3.55 2.39 -4.28
C GLY A 22 -3.83 3.83 -3.88
N LEU A 23 -2.82 4.71 -3.96
CA LEU A 23 -2.98 6.15 -3.73
C LEU A 23 -3.92 6.81 -4.75
N ILE A 24 -3.82 6.45 -6.03
CA ILE A 24 -4.74 6.97 -7.06
C ILE A 24 -6.16 6.50 -6.76
N CYS A 25 -6.38 5.21 -6.49
CA CYS A 25 -7.68 4.66 -6.11
C CYS A 25 -8.24 5.34 -4.86
N TYR A 26 -7.41 5.57 -3.83
CA TYR A 26 -7.79 6.28 -2.61
C TYR A 26 -8.28 7.70 -2.92
N ARG A 27 -7.53 8.47 -3.72
CA ARG A 27 -7.93 9.83 -4.12
C ARG A 27 -9.20 9.87 -4.96
N LEU A 28 -9.44 8.83 -5.77
CA LEU A 28 -10.68 8.67 -6.54
C LEU A 28 -11.86 8.19 -5.68
N GLY A 29 -11.63 7.87 -4.41
CA GLY A 29 -12.65 7.36 -3.48
C GLY A 29 -12.99 5.88 -3.70
N TYR A 30 -12.19 5.15 -4.48
CA TYR A 30 -12.24 3.69 -4.65
C TYR A 30 -11.47 3.01 -3.52
N PHE A 31 -11.99 3.14 -2.30
CA PHE A 31 -11.31 2.67 -1.10
C PHE A 31 -11.07 1.15 -1.10
N ASP A 32 -11.99 0.34 -1.63
CA ASP A 32 -11.81 -1.12 -1.69
C ASP A 32 -10.63 -1.56 -2.57
N ASP A 33 -10.44 -0.91 -3.73
CA ASP A 33 -9.30 -1.17 -4.61
C ASP A 33 -7.99 -0.67 -4.00
N ALA A 34 -8.03 0.51 -3.36
CA ALA A 34 -6.89 1.04 -2.62
C ALA A 34 -6.43 0.09 -1.49
N LEU A 35 -7.36 -0.50 -0.74
CA LEU A 35 -7.04 -1.47 0.30
C LEU A 35 -6.39 -2.75 -0.26
N LYS A 36 -6.85 -3.25 -1.41
CA LYS A 36 -6.23 -4.41 -2.07
C LYS A 36 -4.79 -4.10 -2.47
N ASP A 37 -4.58 -2.92 -3.04
CA ASP A 37 -3.26 -2.49 -3.49
C ASP A 37 -2.29 -2.27 -2.33
N PHE A 38 -2.69 -1.55 -1.29
CA PHE A 38 -1.84 -1.36 -0.10
C PHE A 38 -1.56 -2.66 0.64
N LYS A 39 -2.52 -3.60 0.70
CA LYS A 39 -2.23 -4.95 1.22
C LYS A 39 -1.19 -5.65 0.37
N LYS A 40 -1.26 -5.54 -0.97
CA LYS A 40 -0.29 -6.17 -1.84
C LYS A 40 1.13 -5.61 -1.64
N VAL A 41 1.23 -4.30 -1.40
CA VAL A 41 2.50 -3.64 -1.02
C VAL A 41 3.06 -4.27 0.26
N LEU A 42 2.24 -4.45 1.29
CA LEU A 42 2.66 -5.03 2.56
C LEU A 42 2.93 -6.54 2.50
N GLU A 43 2.29 -7.27 1.58
CA GLU A 43 2.63 -8.67 1.28
C GLU A 43 4.01 -8.80 0.64
N LEU A 44 4.37 -7.86 -0.23
CA LEU A 44 5.67 -7.84 -0.93
C LEU A 44 6.78 -7.28 -0.03
N ASN A 45 6.47 -6.19 0.68
CA ASN A 45 7.36 -5.50 1.59
C ASN A 45 6.59 -5.12 2.87
N PRO A 46 6.58 -6.00 3.88
CA PRO A 46 5.91 -5.71 5.15
C PRO A 46 6.57 -4.56 5.94
N ALA A 47 7.79 -4.16 5.59
CA ALA A 47 8.49 -3.03 6.17
C ALA A 47 8.15 -1.69 5.47
N PHE A 48 7.26 -1.69 4.47
CA PHE A 48 6.83 -0.49 3.77
C PHE A 48 5.85 0.33 4.64
N GLU A 49 6.39 1.16 5.53
CA GLU A 49 5.63 1.95 6.51
C GLU A 49 4.54 2.82 5.87
N ASP A 50 4.83 3.45 4.73
CA ASP A 50 3.90 4.34 4.02
C ASP A 50 2.62 3.62 3.57
N ALA A 51 2.72 2.35 3.19
CA ALA A 51 1.56 1.55 2.79
C ALA A 51 0.74 1.12 4.00
N SER A 52 1.37 0.84 5.13
CA SER A 52 0.66 0.56 6.39
C SER A 52 -0.12 1.78 6.86
N LEU A 53 0.49 2.98 6.78
CA LEU A 53 -0.18 4.23 7.10
C LEU A 53 -1.34 4.50 6.13
N SER A 54 -1.10 4.36 4.83
CA SER A 54 -2.12 4.60 3.79
C SER A 54 -3.28 3.60 3.88
N LEU A 55 -3.01 2.33 4.25
CA LEU A 55 -4.03 1.33 4.50
C LEU A 55 -4.92 1.72 5.67
N LYS A 56 -4.34 2.12 6.82
CA LYS A 56 -5.09 2.56 8.00
C LYS A 56 -5.96 3.78 7.68
N GLN A 57 -5.39 4.76 6.98
CA GLN A 57 -6.11 5.96 6.56
C GLN A 57 -7.30 5.59 5.65
N THR A 58 -7.06 4.74 4.65
CA THR A 58 -8.11 4.26 3.73
C THR A 58 -9.27 3.58 4.45
N ILE A 59 -9.00 2.80 5.51
CA ILE A 59 -10.06 2.18 6.33
C ILE A 59 -10.89 3.27 7.03
N LEU A 60 -10.23 4.22 7.68
CA LEU A 60 -10.90 5.31 8.40
C LEU A 60 -11.78 6.16 7.47
N ASP A 61 -11.27 6.54 6.30
CA ASP A 61 -12.02 7.31 5.30
C ASP A 61 -13.18 6.51 4.70
N LYS A 62 -12.99 5.20 4.49
CA LYS A 62 -14.07 4.31 4.06
C LYS A 62 -15.19 4.25 5.10
N GLU A 63 -14.85 4.10 6.37
CA GLU A 63 -15.82 4.10 7.48
C GLU A 63 -16.50 5.46 7.65
N GLU A 64 -15.77 6.57 7.50
CA GLU A 64 -16.33 7.91 7.54
C GLU A 64 -17.31 8.13 6.39
N LYS A 65 -16.94 7.74 5.15
CA LYS A 65 -17.84 7.84 3.99
C LYS A 65 -19.08 6.98 4.16
N GLN A 66 -18.96 5.79 4.74
CA GLN A 66 -20.11 4.93 5.05
C GLN A 66 -21.02 5.56 6.12
N ARG A 67 -20.44 6.17 7.16
CA ARG A 67 -21.20 6.88 8.20
C ARG A 67 -21.91 8.13 7.69
N ARG A 68 -21.32 8.86 6.73
CA ARG A 68 -21.91 10.06 6.12
C ARG A 68 -22.95 9.77 5.05
N ALA A 69 -22.98 8.55 4.52
CA ALA A 69 -23.94 8.12 3.52
C ALA A 69 -25.27 7.61 4.11
N TYR A 70 -25.41 7.64 5.44
CA TYR A 70 -26.60 7.27 6.21
C TYR A 70 -27.14 8.51 6.95
#